data_AF-A0A495ZFB0-F1
#
_entry.id   AF-A0A495ZFB0-F1
#
_cell.length_a   1.000
_cell.length_b   1.000
_cell.length_c   1.000
_cell.angle_alpha   90.00
_cell.angle_beta   90.00
_cell.angle_gamma   90.00
#
_symmetry.space_group_name_H-M   'P 1'
#
loop_
_entity.id
_entity.type
_entity.pdbx_description
1 polymer ?
#
loop_
_entity_poly.entity_id
_entity_poly.type
_entity_poly.pdbx_seq_one_letter_code
_entity_poly.pdbx_strand_id
1 'polypeptide(L)' 'MAERNTYKYHLKKGKEIIRSGITNDLERREKELQRDYGDNVHIQKVGNKTTREGAKEWEKDQKRGTP' A
#
# COMPACT_ATOMS: atom_id res chain seq x y z
N MET A 1 17.30 -9.51 13.59
CA MET A 1 17.20 -8.42 12.59
C MET A 1 15.76 -8.36 12.12
N ALA A 2 15.07 -7.22 12.22
CA ALA A 2 13.70 -7.12 11.71
C ALA A 2 13.74 -7.28 10.18
N GLU A 3 13.14 -8.35 9.65
CA GLU A 3 13.14 -8.62 8.22
C GLU A 3 12.46 -7.46 7.48
N ARG A 4 13.16 -6.89 6.50
CA ARG A 4 12.64 -5.82 5.63
C ARG A 4 11.81 -6.43 4.52
N ASN A 5 10.68 -7.02 4.89
CA ASN A 5 9.78 -7.75 4.00
C ASN A 5 8.43 -7.04 3.79
N THR A 6 8.29 -5.79 4.24
CA THR A 6 7.05 -5.04 4.09
C THR A 6 7.18 -3.98 3.01
N TYR A 7 6.26 -4.00 2.05
CA TYR A 7 6.07 -2.99 1.03
C TYR A 7 5.02 -1.98 1.45
N LYS A 8 5.21 -0.75 1.01
CA LYS A 8 4.28 0.36 1.14
C LYS A 8 3.68 0.63 -0.22
N TYR A 9 2.40 0.94 -0.29
CA TYR A 9 1.73 1.16 -1.56
C TYR A 9 0.58 2.16 -1.49
N HIS A 10 0.30 2.77 -2.64
CA HIS A 10 -0.91 3.53 -2.93
C HIS A 10 -1.79 2.74 -3.89
N LEU A 11 -3.00 2.43 -3.47
CA LEU A 11 -4.08 1.97 -4.33
C LEU A 11 -4.58 3.16 -5.14
N LYS A 12 -4.36 3.11 -6.45
CA LYS A 12 -4.88 4.09 -7.40
C LYS A 12 -6.09 3.51 -8.12
N LYS A 13 -7.08 4.35 -8.38
CA LYS A 13 -8.16 4.06 -9.32
C LYS A 13 -8.12 5.11 -10.42
N GLY A 14 -7.72 4.71 -11.61
CA GLY A 14 -7.39 5.65 -12.68
C GLY A 14 -6.28 6.63 -12.25
N LYS A 15 -6.62 7.92 -12.10
CA LYS A 15 -5.68 8.99 -11.75
C LYS A 15 -5.66 9.34 -10.25
N GLU A 16 -6.58 8.82 -9.47
CA GLU A 16 -6.78 9.19 -8.07
C GLU A 16 -6.21 8.12 -7.13
N ILE A 17 -5.59 8.55 -6.03
CA ILE A 17 -5.16 7.65 -4.95
C ILE A 17 -6.34 7.47 -4.00
N ILE A 18 -6.91 6.27 -3.96
CA ILE A 18 -8.05 5.97 -3.09
C ILE A 18 -7.57 5.58 -1.69
N ARG A 19 -6.47 4.81 -1.61
CA ARG A 19 -6.01 4.26 -0.32
C ARG A 19 -4.51 4.08 -0.30
N SER A 20 -3.93 4.26 0.88
CA SER A 20 -2.53 3.91 1.17
C SER A 20 -2.50 2.75 2.16
N GLY A 21 -1.58 1.81 1.97
CA GLY A 21 -1.47 0.65 2.86
C GLY A 21 -0.12 -0.04 2.76
N ILE A 22 0.04 -1.06 3.60
CA ILE A 22 1.25 -1.88 3.64
C ILE A 22 0.91 -3.34 3.39
N THR A 23 1.79 -4.04 2.68
CA THR A 23 1.63 -5.48 2.40
C THR A 23 2.99 -6.15 2.32
N ASN A 24 3.06 -7.43 2.66
CA ASN A 24 4.25 -8.25 2.38
C ASN A 24 4.27 -8.76 0.93
N ASP A 25 3.12 -8.76 0.26
CA ASP A 25 2.94 -9.25 -1.10
C ASP A 25 2.05 -8.28 -1.89
N LEU A 26 2.62 -7.61 -2.88
CA LEU A 26 1.91 -6.61 -3.69
C LEU A 26 1.00 -7.27 -4.73
N GLU A 27 1.47 -8.34 -5.38
CA GLU A 27 0.75 -9.00 -6.47
C GLU A 27 -0.55 -9.66 -5.98
N ARG A 28 -0.48 -10.42 -4.88
CA ARG A 28 -1.66 -10.99 -4.24
C ARG A 28 -2.62 -9.90 -3.79
N ARG A 29 -2.08 -8.83 -3.19
CA ARG A 29 -2.90 -7.74 -2.66
C ARG A 29 -3.62 -6.97 -3.76
N GLU A 30 -2.97 -6.78 -4.91
CA GLU A 30 -3.58 -6.11 -6.06
C GLU A 30 -4.76 -6.93 -6.58
N LYS A 31 -4.60 -8.25 -6.75
CA LYS A 31 -5.69 -9.15 -7.17
C LYS A 31 -6.87 -9.13 -6.20
N GLU A 32 -6.62 -9.13 -4.89
CA GLU A 32 -7.68 -8.99 -3.89
C GLU A 32 -8.40 -7.64 -4.00
N LEU A 33 -7.65 -6.55 -4.17
CA LEU A 33 -8.22 -5.21 -4.29
C LEU A 33 -8.98 -5.02 -5.60
N GLN A 34 -8.54 -5.62 -6.71
CA GLN A 34 -9.29 -5.62 -7.96
C GLN A 34 -10.63 -6.34 -7.83
N ARG A 35 -10.69 -7.43 -7.06
CA ARG A 35 -11.96 -8.12 -6.77
C ARG A 35 -12.90 -7.32 -5.87
N ASP A 36 -12.36 -6.52 -4.94
CA ASP A 36 -13.13 -5.75 -3.95
C ASP A 36 -13.54 -4.35 -4.47
N TYR A 37 -12.65 -3.65 -5.19
CA TYR A 37 -12.84 -2.27 -5.70
C TYR A 37 -13.12 -2.19 -7.21
N GLY A 38 -13.04 -3.32 -7.92
CA GLY A 38 -13.22 -3.46 -9.38
C GLY A 38 -11.90 -3.39 -10.16
N ASP A 39 -11.92 -3.84 -11.42
CA ASP A 39 -10.72 -4.01 -12.28
C ASP A 39 -9.95 -2.71 -12.60
N ASN A 40 -10.49 -1.55 -12.24
CA ASN A 40 -9.88 -0.24 -12.49
C ASN A 40 -8.94 0.24 -11.38
N VAL A 41 -8.58 -0.63 -10.43
CA VAL A 41 -7.63 -0.30 -9.36
C VAL A 41 -6.29 -0.99 -9.55
N HIS A 42 -5.21 -0.28 -9.20
CA HIS A 42 -3.84 -0.76 -9.28
C HIS A 42 -3.04 -0.33 -8.05
N ILE A 43 -2.14 -1.20 -7.61
CA ILE A 43 -1.22 -0.95 -6.52
C ILE A 43 0.04 -0.27 -7.08
N GLN A 44 0.27 0.97 -6.67
CA GLN A 44 1.53 1.66 -6.91
C GLN A 44 2.44 1.53 -5.69
N LYS A 45 3.55 0.79 -5.84
CA LYS A 45 4.58 0.66 -4.80
C LYS A 45 5.24 2.00 -4.48
N VAL A 46 5.46 2.25 -3.19
CA VAL A 46 6.08 3.48 -2.67
C VAL A 46 7.44 3.17 -2.05
N GLY A 47 8.50 3.57 -2.75
CA GLY A 47 9.87 3.44 -2.27
C GLY A 47 10.33 1.99 -2.08
N ASN A 48 11.29 1.80 -1.16
CA ASN A 48 11.92 0.51 -0.88
C ASN A 48 11.20 -0.30 0.21
N LYS A 49 11.51 -1.61 0.29
CA LYS A 49 11.03 -2.48 1.36
C LYS A 49 11.53 -1.97 2.71
N THR A 50 10.64 -1.92 3.69
CA THR A 50 10.97 -1.47 5.05
C THR A 50 10.68 -2.57 6.05
N THR A 51 11.10 -2.35 7.30
CA THR A 51 10.61 -3.14 8.42
C THR A 51 9.11 -2.91 8.59
N ARG A 52 8.40 -3.89 9.18
CA ARG A 52 6.97 -3.79 9.47
C ARG A 52 6.63 -2.56 10.30
N GLU A 53 7.49 -2.21 11.25
CA GLU A 53 7.34 -1.04 12.12
C GLU A 53 7.38 0.27 11.31
N GLY A 54 8.44 0.48 10.52
CA GLY A 54 8.55 1.67 9.68
C GLY A 54 7.47 1.77 8.61
N ALA A 55 6.97 0.62 8.12
CA ALA A 55 5.83 0.59 7.20
C ALA A 55 4.54 1.03 7.91
N LYS A 56 4.31 0.56 9.14
CA LYS A 56 3.15 0.93 9.95
C LYS A 56 3.17 2.41 10.34
N GLU A 57 4.33 2.96 10.66
CA GLU A 57 4.50 4.39 10.92
C GLU A 57 4.20 5.22 9.67
N TRP A 58 4.69 4.80 8.51
CA TRP A 58 4.35 5.43 7.24
C TRP A 58 2.84 5.37 6.98
N GLU A 59 2.18 4.22 7.18
CA GLU A 59 0.73 4.12 6.98
C GLU A 59 -0.05 5.08 7.90
N LYS A 60 0.37 5.21 9.16
CA LYS A 60 -0.22 6.17 10.10
C LYS A 60 -0.04 7.61 9.64
N ASP A 61 1.15 7.96 9.15
CA ASP A 61 1.44 9.28 8.64
C ASP A 61 0.57 9.62 7.41
N GLN A 62 0.40 8.67 6.49
CA GLN A 62 -0.49 8.83 5.33
C GLN A 62 -1.96 9.06 5.73
N LYS A 63 -2.44 8.43 6.82
CA LYS A 63 -3.81 8.67 7.32
C LYS A 63 -3.97 10.02 8.02
N ARG A 64 -2.89 10.58 8.56
CA ARG A 64 -2.89 11.87 9.27
C ARG A 64 -2.84 13.07 8.29
N GLY A 65 -2.39 12.84 7.06
CA GLY A 65 -2.32 13.84 6.01
C GLY A 65 -3.62 14.08 5.22
N THR A 66 -4.72 13.40 5.56
CA THR A 66 -6.05 13.72 5.02
C THR A 66 -6.67 14.79 5.92
N PRO A 67 -6.77 16.07 5.47
CA PRO A 67 -7.42 17.14 6.23
C PRO A 67 -8.92 16.91 6.41
#